data_AF-A0A699J3V5-F1
#
_entry.id   AF-A0A699J3V5-F1
#
_cell.length_a   1.000
_cell.length_b   1.000
_cell.length_c   1.000
_cell.angle_alpha   90.00
_cell.angle_beta   90.00
_cell.angle_gamma   90.00
#
_symmetry.space_group_name_H-M   'P 1'
#
loop_
_entity.id
_entity.type
_entity.pdbx_description
1 polymer ?
#
loop_
_entity_poly.entity_id
_entity_poly.type
_entity_poly.pdbx_seq_one_letter_code
_entity_poly.pdbx_strand_id
1 'polypeptide(L)'
;SIRFLLWHFCDPSTRYRTYKRNNILECEPGDFLRMVVCIHNEDNVPLIINLLEASNPSKKQRIEVITINLHQLKGRASAILISSSKIEKIPSAQSRVLHIGKAFKYFMEHYKNSVMVEHFIATTPYHSMHEDIFTIAINKCANIVIIPFHKPWLLMEVLT
;
A
#
# COMPACT_ATOMS: atom_id res chain seq x y z
N SER A 1 -11.64 -25.32 -21.44
CA SER A 1 -10.27 -25.68 -21.84
C SER A 1 -9.28 -24.51 -21.89
N ILE A 2 -9.64 -23.30 -22.33
CA ILE A 2 -8.70 -22.14 -22.43
C ILE A 2 -8.25 -21.59 -21.05
N ARG A 3 -9.11 -21.61 -20.03
CA ARG A 3 -8.77 -21.16 -18.66
C ARG A 3 -7.64 -21.94 -17.99
N PHE A 4 -7.52 -23.24 -18.27
CA PHE A 4 -6.45 -24.08 -17.73
C PHE A 4 -5.09 -23.80 -18.37
N LEU A 5 -5.07 -23.56 -19.69
CA LEU A 5 -3.86 -23.20 -20.41
C LEU A 5 -3.35 -21.81 -20.00
N LEU A 6 -4.25 -20.86 -19.74
CA LEU A 6 -3.87 -19.52 -19.30
C LEU A 6 -3.21 -19.52 -17.91
N TRP A 7 -3.66 -20.38 -16.99
CA TRP A 7 -3.06 -20.54 -15.65
C TRP A 7 -1.65 -21.11 -15.72
N HIS A 8 -1.40 -22.03 -16.65
CA HIS A 8 -0.08 -22.65 -16.84
C HIS A 8 0.97 -21.69 -17.42
N PHE A 9 0.56 -20.77 -18.31
CA PHE A 9 1.45 -19.74 -18.89
C PHE A 9 1.51 -18.46 -18.06
N CYS A 10 0.51 -18.22 -17.23
CA CYS A 10 0.39 -17.03 -16.39
C CYS A 10 0.15 -17.49 -14.95
N ASP A 11 1.11 -18.22 -14.39
CA ASP A 11 1.14 -18.47 -12.95
C ASP A 11 1.72 -17.21 -12.26
N PRO A 12 0.90 -16.33 -11.67
CA PRO A 12 1.40 -15.12 -11.03
C PRO A 12 2.37 -15.43 -9.89
N SER A 13 2.28 -16.61 -9.25
CA SER A 13 3.18 -17.00 -8.17
C SER A 13 4.63 -17.21 -8.64
N THR A 14 4.84 -17.57 -9.91
CA THR A 14 6.18 -17.67 -10.50
C THR A 14 6.87 -16.32 -10.63
N ARG A 15 6.12 -15.23 -10.85
CA ARG A 15 6.64 -13.85 -10.92
C ARG A 15 7.30 -13.43 -9.61
N TYR A 16 6.93 -14.09 -8.53
CA TYR A 16 7.26 -13.75 -7.16
C TYR A 16 8.23 -14.74 -6.51
N ARG A 17 8.54 -15.84 -7.20
CA ARG A 17 9.37 -16.95 -6.68
C ARG A 17 10.85 -16.57 -6.52
N THR A 18 11.32 -15.60 -7.28
CA THR A 18 12.69 -15.07 -7.21
C THR A 18 12.85 -13.98 -6.15
N TYR A 19 11.76 -13.55 -5.51
CA TYR A 19 11.81 -12.52 -4.47
C TYR A 19 12.50 -13.06 -3.21
N LYS A 20 13.63 -12.45 -2.84
CA LYS A 20 14.26 -12.68 -1.54
C LYS A 20 13.40 -12.01 -0.47
N ARG A 21 12.86 -12.80 0.45
CA ARG A 21 12.03 -12.32 1.55
C ARG A 21 12.84 -11.35 2.42
N ASN A 22 12.43 -10.09 2.48
CA ASN A 22 13.02 -9.12 3.40
C ASN A 22 12.28 -9.21 4.73
N ASN A 23 12.90 -9.78 5.77
CA ASN A 23 12.30 -9.85 7.09
C ASN A 23 12.74 -8.66 7.97
N ILE A 24 12.03 -8.43 9.07
CA ILE A 24 12.33 -7.32 10.00
C ILE A 24 13.66 -7.56 10.74
N LEU A 25 14.03 -8.82 10.95
CA LEU A 25 15.23 -9.22 11.71
C LEU A 25 16.53 -9.06 10.90
N GLU A 26 16.44 -9.11 9.57
CA GLU A 26 17.53 -8.95 8.61
C GLU A 26 17.73 -7.50 8.17
N CYS A 27 17.01 -6.54 8.77
CA CYS A 27 17.18 -5.13 8.46
C CYS A 27 18.52 -4.64 9.05
N GLU A 28 19.46 -4.25 8.16
CA GLU A 28 20.79 -3.82 8.59
C GLU A 28 20.71 -2.54 9.45
N PRO A 29 21.58 -2.40 10.47
CA PRO A 29 21.63 -1.20 11.28
C PRO A 29 21.88 0.05 10.41
N GLY A 30 20.89 0.94 10.34
CA GLY A 30 20.96 2.18 9.56
C GLY A 30 20.25 2.14 8.21
N ASP A 31 19.75 0.97 7.76
CA ASP A 31 18.79 0.88 6.66
C ASP A 31 17.38 1.32 7.14
N PHE A 32 16.49 1.56 6.16
CA PHE A 32 15.09 1.84 6.41
C PHE A 32 14.31 0.55 6.68
N LEU A 33 13.49 0.57 7.73
CA LEU A 33 12.39 -0.38 7.87
C LEU A 33 11.28 0.02 6.90
N ARG A 34 11.15 -0.75 5.82
CA ARG A 34 10.24 -0.44 4.71
C ARG A 34 8.87 -1.05 4.95
N MET A 35 7.84 -0.22 4.98
CA MET A 35 6.46 -0.61 5.24
C MET A 35 5.56 -0.19 4.08
N VAL A 36 4.87 -1.14 3.46
CA VAL A 36 3.76 -0.83 2.55
C VAL A 36 2.48 -0.77 3.37
N VAL A 37 1.74 0.32 3.28
CA VAL A 37 0.47 0.48 3.98
C VAL A 37 -0.66 0.77 2.99
N CYS A 38 -1.65 -0.10 2.98
CA CYS A 38 -2.83 0.07 2.14
C CYS A 38 -3.85 0.98 2.82
N ILE A 39 -4.45 1.88 2.05
CA ILE A 39 -5.46 2.83 2.52
C ILE A 39 -6.71 2.60 1.69
N HIS A 40 -7.82 2.28 2.37
CA HIS A 40 -9.11 2.06 1.73
C HIS A 40 -10.05 3.26 1.89
N ASN A 41 -10.03 3.87 3.08
CA ASN A 41 -10.81 5.06 3.41
C ASN A 41 -9.94 6.03 4.23
N GLU A 42 -10.25 7.32 4.15
CA GLU A 42 -9.60 8.39 4.92
C GLU A 42 -9.73 8.17 6.43
N ASP A 43 -10.84 7.57 6.88
CA ASP A 43 -11.07 7.21 8.29
C ASP A 43 -10.02 6.23 8.85
N ASN A 44 -9.33 5.47 7.99
CA ASN A 44 -8.27 4.57 8.41
C ASN A 44 -6.94 5.29 8.66
N VAL A 45 -6.78 6.53 8.20
CA VAL A 45 -5.51 7.27 8.25
C VAL A 45 -5.02 7.49 9.69
N PRO A 46 -5.84 7.95 10.65
CA PRO A 46 -5.37 8.13 12.02
C PRO A 46 -4.88 6.83 12.66
N LEU A 47 -5.60 5.72 12.43
CA LEU A 47 -5.21 4.40 12.94
C LEU A 47 -3.86 3.95 12.35
N ILE A 48 -3.67 4.14 11.04
CA ILE A 48 -2.41 3.81 10.37
C ILE A 48 -1.27 4.67 10.91
N ILE A 49 -1.47 5.98 11.07
CA ILE A 49 -0.45 6.87 11.64
C ILE A 49 -0.07 6.39 13.04
N ASN A 50 -1.02 6.12 13.92
CA ASN A 50 -0.74 5.62 15.27
C ASN A 50 0.08 4.32 15.24
N LEU A 51 -0.21 3.41 14.30
CA LEU A 51 0.56 2.17 14.12
C LEU A 51 2.01 2.44 13.67
N LEU A 52 2.20 3.41 12.77
CA LEU A 52 3.54 3.83 12.32
C LEU A 52 4.31 4.55 13.44
N GLU A 53 3.64 5.33 14.29
CA GLU A 53 4.26 5.95 15.47
C GLU A 53 4.73 4.90 16.47
N ALA A 54 3.98 3.81 16.63
CA ALA A 54 4.35 2.71 17.51
C ALA A 54 5.65 1.99 17.08
N SER A 55 6.10 2.16 15.83
CA SER A 55 7.42 1.67 15.40
C SER A 55 8.59 2.52 15.90
N ASN A 56 8.31 3.61 16.63
CA ASN A 56 9.27 4.53 17.23
C ASN A 56 10.37 5.03 16.27
N PRO A 57 10.01 5.76 15.19
CA PRO A 57 10.98 6.25 14.21
C PRO A 57 12.07 7.12 14.85
N SER A 58 13.33 6.83 14.56
CA SER A 58 14.48 7.56 15.09
C SER A 58 15.63 7.63 14.10
N LYS A 59 16.67 8.42 14.40
CA LYS A 59 17.87 8.50 13.55
C LYS A 59 18.58 7.15 13.37
N LYS A 60 18.45 6.25 14.35
CA LYS A 60 19.04 4.90 14.33
C LYS A 60 18.12 3.87 13.68
N GLN A 61 16.81 4.11 13.76
CA GLN A 61 15.78 3.24 13.21
C GLN A 61 14.86 4.07 12.32
N ARG A 62 15.28 4.25 11.07
CA ARG A 62 14.52 5.01 10.09
C ARG A 62 13.43 4.13 9.50
N ILE A 63 12.31 4.73 9.13
CA ILE A 63 11.22 4.03 8.45
C ILE A 63 10.96 4.65 7.08
N GLU A 64 10.69 3.81 6.10
CA GLU A 64 10.22 4.22 4.78
C GLU A 64 8.80 3.69 4.62
N VAL A 65 7.84 4.59 4.45
CA VAL A 65 6.42 4.27 4.38
C VAL A 65 5.94 4.46 2.95
N ILE A 66 5.53 3.37 2.33
CA ILE A 66 4.94 3.36 1.00
C ILE A 66 3.44 3.18 1.17
N THR A 67 2.70 4.28 1.03
CA THR A 67 1.25 4.27 1.13
C THR A 67 0.63 3.99 -0.23
N ILE A 68 -0.36 3.10 -0.28
CA ILE A 68 -1.13 2.77 -1.49
C ILE A 68 -2.62 2.98 -1.23
N ASN A 69 -3.22 3.96 -1.91
CA ASN A 69 -4.67 4.17 -1.91
C ASN A 69 -5.31 3.38 -3.05
N LEU A 70 -6.12 2.38 -2.70
CA LEU A 70 -6.72 1.45 -3.67
C LEU A 70 -8.16 1.86 -3.98
N HIS A 71 -8.39 2.26 -5.23
CA HIS A 71 -9.72 2.56 -5.76
C HIS A 71 -10.19 1.46 -6.70
N GLN A 72 -11.40 0.94 -6.45
CA GLN A 72 -11.98 -0.05 -7.35
C GLN A 72 -12.32 0.60 -8.70
N LEU A 73 -11.69 0.08 -9.75
CA LEU A 73 -12.04 0.36 -11.12
C LEU A 73 -13.40 -0.27 -11.44
N LYS A 74 -14.38 0.56 -11.79
CA LYS A 74 -15.71 0.11 -12.25
C LYS A 74 -15.86 0.46 -13.74
N GLY A 75 -16.26 -0.51 -14.56
CA GLY A 75 -16.47 -0.32 -16.00
C GLY A 75 -15.20 -0.54 -16.85
N ARG A 76 -15.16 0.08 -18.03
CA ARG A 76 -14.12 -0.14 -19.08
C ARG A 76 -12.97 0.88 -19.01
N ALA A 77 -12.42 1.08 -17.82
CA ALA A 77 -11.23 1.91 -17.65
C ALA A 77 -9.98 1.01 -17.52
N SER A 78 -8.79 1.60 -17.55
CA SER A 78 -7.50 0.89 -17.41
C SER A 78 -6.97 0.99 -15.98
N ALA A 79 -6.17 0.00 -15.57
CA ALA A 79 -5.49 0.06 -14.29
C ALA A 79 -4.38 1.11 -14.32
N ILE A 80 -4.30 1.94 -13.27
CA ILE A 80 -3.36 3.08 -13.24
C ILE A 80 -2.75 3.18 -11.85
N LEU A 81 -1.41 3.20 -11.78
CA LEU A 81 -0.63 3.46 -10.58
C LEU A 81 0.11 4.81 -10.71
N ILE A 82 -0.19 5.79 -9.86
CA ILE A 82 0.41 7.13 -9.93
C ILE A 82 0.96 7.53 -8.56
N SER A 83 2.16 8.12 -8.54
CA SER A 83 2.75 8.75 -7.35
C SER A 83 2.13 10.13 -7.08
N SER A 84 1.89 10.46 -5.82
CA SER A 84 1.26 11.73 -5.38
C SER A 84 1.91 12.98 -5.93
N SER A 85 3.25 12.99 -6.09
CA SER A 85 4.00 14.11 -6.67
C SER A 85 3.58 14.46 -8.11
N LYS A 86 3.04 13.48 -8.84
CA LYS A 86 2.47 13.67 -10.18
C LYS A 86 1.01 14.13 -10.13
N ILE A 87 0.27 13.78 -9.08
CA ILE A 87 -1.16 14.09 -8.89
C ILE A 87 -1.36 15.50 -8.37
N GLU A 88 -0.48 16.00 -7.50
CA GLU A 88 -0.53 17.39 -7.01
C GLU A 88 -0.43 18.43 -8.14
N LYS A 89 0.11 18.02 -9.30
CA LYS A 89 0.18 18.83 -10.52
C LYS A 89 -1.10 18.81 -11.35
N ILE A 90 -2.10 18.02 -10.96
CA ILE A 90 -3.39 17.87 -11.65
C ILE A 90 -4.41 18.76 -10.93
N PRO A 91 -4.91 19.85 -11.56
CA PRO A 91 -5.85 20.79 -10.94
C PRO A 91 -7.17 20.15 -10.49
N SER A 92 -7.53 19.01 -11.07
CA SER A 92 -8.76 18.24 -10.77
C SER A 92 -8.53 17.05 -9.82
N ALA A 93 -7.37 16.97 -9.16
CA ALA A 93 -7.13 15.92 -8.16
C ALA A 93 -8.22 15.93 -7.09
N GLN A 94 -8.80 14.74 -6.79
CA GLN A 94 -9.86 14.63 -5.80
C GLN A 94 -9.40 15.10 -4.42
N SER A 95 -10.24 15.89 -3.75
CA SER A 95 -9.97 16.42 -2.40
C SER A 95 -9.49 15.31 -1.43
N ARG A 96 -10.18 14.16 -1.39
CA ARG A 96 -9.82 13.03 -0.51
C ARG A 96 -8.41 12.49 -0.71
N VAL A 97 -7.97 12.38 -1.96
CA VAL A 97 -6.62 11.92 -2.30
C VAL A 97 -5.57 12.89 -1.76
N LEU A 98 -5.82 14.19 -1.96
CA LEU A 98 -4.94 15.25 -1.46
C LEU A 98 -4.91 15.28 0.07
N HIS A 99 -6.04 15.02 0.73
CA HIS A 99 -6.13 14.96 2.19
C HIS A 99 -5.30 13.82 2.78
N ILE A 100 -5.42 12.61 2.23
CA ILE A 100 -4.61 11.45 2.64
C ILE A 100 -3.13 11.75 2.42
N GLY A 101 -2.74 12.22 1.23
CA GLY A 101 -1.34 12.57 0.94
C GLY A 101 -0.78 13.62 1.90
N LYS A 102 -1.57 14.65 2.23
CA LYS A 102 -1.18 15.67 3.21
C LYS A 102 -0.97 15.11 4.61
N ALA A 103 -1.83 14.21 5.08
CA ALA A 103 -1.68 13.60 6.41
C ALA A 103 -0.36 12.85 6.55
N PHE A 104 0.02 12.04 5.56
CA PHE A 104 1.31 11.34 5.59
C PHE A 104 2.50 12.27 5.36
N LYS A 105 2.32 13.36 4.60
CA LYS A 105 3.33 14.42 4.51
C LYS A 105 3.60 15.08 5.87
N TYR A 106 2.55 15.42 6.63
CA TYR A 106 2.70 15.96 7.98
C TYR A 106 3.40 14.97 8.92
N PHE A 107 3.05 13.68 8.84
CA PHE A 107 3.74 12.63 9.57
C PHE A 107 5.25 12.59 9.24
N MET A 108 5.62 12.63 7.97
CA MET A 108 7.03 12.68 7.54
C MET A 108 7.75 13.92 8.10
N GLU A 109 7.13 15.10 7.97
CA GLU A 109 7.70 16.36 8.46
C GLU A 109 7.89 16.36 9.98
N HIS A 110 6.98 15.75 10.73
CA HIS A 110 7.06 15.61 12.19
C HIS A 110 8.32 14.84 12.63
N TYR A 111 8.65 13.74 11.95
CA TYR A 111 9.78 12.88 12.28
C TYR A 111 11.08 13.24 11.54
N LYS A 112 11.08 14.32 10.75
CA LYS A 112 12.24 14.86 10.03
C LYS A 112 12.92 13.76 9.20
N ASN A 113 14.24 13.61 9.32
CA ASN A 113 15.06 12.65 8.57
C ASN A 113 14.95 11.19 9.06
N SER A 114 13.98 10.87 9.92
CA SER A 114 13.76 9.50 10.43
C SER A 114 12.64 8.77 9.69
N VAL A 115 11.83 9.50 8.92
CA VAL A 115 10.71 8.96 8.15
C VAL A 115 10.85 9.45 6.71
N MET A 116 10.66 8.53 5.76
CA MET A 116 10.39 8.87 4.37
C MET A 116 8.99 8.35 3.99
N VAL A 117 8.27 9.12 3.18
CA VAL A 117 6.94 8.76 2.71
C VAL A 117 6.87 8.83 1.20
N GLU A 118 6.37 7.75 0.58
CA GLU A 118 5.89 7.75 -0.79
C GLU A 118 4.41 7.41 -0.80
N HIS A 119 3.63 8.18 -1.59
CA HIS A 119 2.20 7.93 -1.75
C HIS A 119 1.89 7.53 -3.19
N PHE A 120 1.19 6.41 -3.33
CA PHE A 120 0.73 5.83 -4.57
C PHE A 120 -0.79 5.71 -4.56
N ILE A 121 -1.37 5.83 -5.74
CA ILE A 121 -2.79 5.59 -5.98
C ILE A 121 -2.92 4.56 -7.06
N ALA A 122 -3.59 3.46 -6.74
CA ALA A 122 -3.90 2.43 -7.70
C ALA A 122 -5.41 2.42 -7.95
N THR A 123 -5.79 2.57 -9.21
CA THR A 123 -7.17 2.32 -9.66
C THR A 123 -7.17 1.02 -10.45
N THR A 124 -7.82 -0.03 -9.98
CA THR A 124 -7.65 -1.41 -10.49
C THR A 124 -8.90 -2.25 -10.21
N PRO A 125 -9.22 -3.28 -11.01
CA PRO A 125 -10.29 -4.22 -10.66
C PRO A 125 -10.09 -4.86 -9.29
N TYR A 126 -11.17 -5.05 -8.53
CA TYR A 126 -11.08 -5.59 -7.16
C TYR A 126 -10.34 -6.93 -7.10
N HIS A 127 -10.61 -7.83 -8.04
CA HIS A 127 -9.98 -9.15 -8.08
C HIS A 127 -8.47 -9.12 -8.38
N SER A 128 -7.91 -7.99 -8.85
CA SER A 128 -6.48 -7.84 -9.15
C SER A 128 -5.76 -6.86 -8.22
N MET A 129 -6.44 -6.24 -7.25
CA MET A 129 -5.83 -5.30 -6.30
C MET A 129 -4.64 -5.88 -5.54
N HIS A 130 -4.70 -7.17 -5.22
CA HIS A 130 -3.63 -7.84 -4.50
C HIS A 130 -2.33 -7.91 -5.31
N GLU A 131 -2.42 -7.97 -6.65
CA GLU A 131 -1.26 -7.95 -7.53
C GLU A 131 -0.55 -6.60 -7.50
N ASP A 132 -1.30 -5.49 -7.42
CA ASP A 132 -0.72 -4.14 -7.31
C ASP A 132 -0.02 -3.94 -5.96
N ILE A 133 -0.63 -4.41 -4.86
CA ILE A 133 0.00 -4.39 -3.53
C ILE A 133 1.31 -5.18 -3.55
N PHE A 134 1.26 -6.40 -4.09
CA PHE A 134 2.40 -7.30 -4.09
C PHE A 134 3.54 -6.79 -4.98
N THR A 135 3.20 -6.24 -6.14
CA THR A 135 4.16 -5.60 -7.06
C THR A 135 4.89 -4.45 -6.37
N ILE A 136 4.17 -3.57 -5.65
CA ILE A 136 4.81 -2.48 -4.90
C ILE A 136 5.70 -3.02 -3.78
N ALA A 137 5.21 -4.01 -3.03
CA ALA A 137 5.97 -4.59 -1.93
C ALA A 137 7.31 -5.21 -2.40
N ILE A 138 7.31 -5.90 -3.54
CA ILE A 138 8.56 -6.39 -4.15
C ILE A 138 9.44 -5.23 -4.58
N ASN A 139 8.90 -4.32 -5.40
CA ASN A 139 9.70 -3.26 -6.02
C ASN A 139 10.35 -2.34 -4.98
N LYS A 140 9.71 -2.22 -3.81
CA LYS A 140 10.19 -1.44 -2.68
C LYS A 140 10.87 -2.28 -1.62
N CYS A 141 11.13 -3.56 -1.86
CA CYS A 141 11.77 -4.49 -0.92
C CYS A 141 11.17 -4.40 0.50
N ALA A 142 9.84 -4.33 0.59
CA ALA A 142 9.12 -4.07 1.82
C ALA A 142 9.37 -5.17 2.87
N ASN A 143 9.60 -4.77 4.11
CA ASN A 143 9.72 -5.68 5.24
C ASN A 143 8.34 -6.05 5.80
N ILE A 144 7.39 -5.12 5.72
CA ILE A 144 6.04 -5.25 6.27
C ILE A 144 5.01 -4.76 5.24
N VAL A 145 3.92 -5.51 5.09
CA VAL A 145 2.73 -5.07 4.35
C VAL A 145 1.56 -5.02 5.33
N ILE A 146 0.97 -3.83 5.49
CA ILE A 146 -0.18 -3.57 6.36
C ILE A 146 -1.40 -3.35 5.48
N ILE A 147 -2.44 -4.17 5.66
CA ILE A 147 -3.68 -4.08 4.92
C ILE A 147 -4.82 -3.89 5.93
N PRO A 148 -5.61 -2.80 5.81
CA PRO A 148 -6.76 -2.59 6.68
C PRO A 148 -7.80 -3.66 6.35
N PHE A 149 -8.21 -4.40 7.36
CA PHE A 149 -9.25 -5.41 7.24
C PHE A 149 -10.47 -4.98 8.03
N HIS A 150 -11.54 -4.65 7.31
CA HIS A 150 -12.85 -4.42 7.90
C HIS A 150 -13.71 -5.64 7.59
N LYS A 151 -14.03 -6.45 8.60
CA LYS A 151 -15.09 -7.45 8.51
C LYS A 151 -16.40 -6.71 8.77
N PRO A 152 -17.28 -6.48 7.78
CA PRO A 152 -18.65 -6.13 8.10
C PRO A 152 -19.26 -7.32 8.83
N TRP A 153 -19.59 -7.14 10.11
CA TRP A 153 -20.29 -8.12 10.93
C TRP A 153 -21.76 -8.20 10.50
N LEU A 154 -22.05 -8.59 9.26
CA LEU A 154 -23.41 -8.70 8.73
C LEU A 154 -23.43 -9.73 7.60
N LEU A 155 -23.37 -11.01 7.97
CA LEU A 155 -23.90 -12.18 7.24
C LEU A 155 -24.07 -13.36 8.22
N MET A 156 -24.63 -13.08 9.41
CA MET A 156 -25.16 -14.10 10.32
C MET A 156 -26.64 -13.84 10.65
N GLU A 157 -27.38 -13.24 9.71
CA GLU A 157 -28.84 -13.17 9.74
C GLU A 157 -29.38 -13.15 8.29
N VAL A 158 -29.26 -14.27 7.56
CA VAL A 158 -30.30 -14.79 6.64
C VAL A 158 -30.01 -16.28 6.41
N LEU A 159 -30.17 -17.10 7.45
CA LEU A 159 -30.47 -18.54 7.34
C LEU A 159 -31.24 -18.96 8.61
N THR A 160 -32.47 -18.47 8.71
CA THR A 160 -33.60 -19.09 9.42
C THR A 160 -34.87 -18.70 8.69
#